data_AF-A0AA88X955-F1
#
_entry.id   AF-A0AA88X955-F1
#
_cell.length_a   1.000
_cell.length_b   1.000
_cell.length_c   1.000
_cell.angle_alpha   90.00
_cell.angle_beta   90.00
_cell.angle_gamma   90.00
#
_symmetry.space_group_name_H-M   'P 1'
#
loop_
_entity.id
_entity.type
_entity.pdbx_description
1 polymer ?
#
loop_
_entity_poly.entity_id
_entity_poly.type
_entity_poly.pdbx_seq_one_letter_code
_entity_poly.pdbx_strand_id
1 'polypeptide(L)'
;MVGQGEEQQRIIVPVIYINHPLFMHLLKEAEEEYGFDHQGPINIPCHVQEFRNVQGLIDKEKSQHHHHHHHQDHQHHHHAWCFKA
;
A
#
# COMPACT_ATOMS: atom_id res chain seq x y z
N MET A 1 11.96 -31.55 18.29
CA MET A 1 12.02 -30.42 19.25
C MET A 1 13.02 -29.43 18.64
N VAL A 2 12.70 -28.18 18.29
CA VAL A 2 11.90 -27.14 18.97
C VAL A 2 11.51 -26.02 17.96
N GLY A 3 10.25 -25.54 17.99
CA GLY A 3 9.75 -24.27 17.37
C GLY A 3 9.55 -24.27 15.85
N GLN A 4 8.55 -23.63 15.23
CA GLN A 4 7.46 -22.75 15.67
C GLN A 4 6.31 -22.89 14.66
N GLY A 5 5.11 -23.16 15.17
CA GLY A 5 3.87 -23.02 14.40
C GLY A 5 3.47 -21.56 14.36
N GLU A 6 4.12 -20.77 13.50
CA GLU A 6 3.55 -19.50 13.09
C GLU A 6 2.52 -19.80 12.01
N GLU A 7 1.24 -19.54 12.28
CA GLU A 7 0.16 -19.77 11.31
C GLU A 7 0.45 -18.97 10.03
N GLN A 8 0.78 -19.69 8.95
CA GLN A 8 0.91 -19.08 7.63
C GLN A 8 -0.46 -18.61 7.16
N GLN A 9 -0.64 -17.29 7.04
CA GLN A 9 -1.88 -16.70 6.57
C GLN A 9 -1.75 -16.24 5.12
N ARG A 10 -2.67 -16.69 4.26
CA ARG A 10 -2.81 -16.15 2.91
C ARG A 10 -3.57 -14.84 2.95
N ILE A 11 -2.97 -13.78 2.44
CA ILE A 11 -3.56 -12.43 2.41
C ILE A 11 -3.63 -11.97 0.96
N ILE A 12 -4.81 -11.54 0.53
CA ILE A 12 -5.01 -10.93 -0.79
C ILE A 12 -4.81 -9.43 -0.65
N VAL A 13 -3.98 -8.85 -1.51
CA VAL A 13 -3.71 -7.41 -1.55
C VAL A 13 -3.98 -6.84 -2.93
N PRO A 14 -4.40 -5.58 -3.05
CA PRO A 14 -4.47 -4.91 -4.35
C PRO A 14 -3.10 -4.82 -5.02
N VAL A 15 -3.03 -5.03 -6.33
CA VAL A 15 -1.78 -4.99 -7.13
C VAL A 15 -1.01 -3.67 -6.94
N ILE A 16 -1.72 -2.57 -6.72
CA ILE A 16 -1.14 -1.24 -6.48
C ILE A 16 -0.25 -1.16 -5.23
N TYR A 17 -0.28 -2.15 -4.33
CA TYR A 17 0.58 -2.19 -3.15
C TYR A 17 2.02 -2.52 -3.52
N ILE A 18 2.22 -3.27 -4.61
CA ILE A 18 3.55 -3.74 -5.05
C ILE A 18 4.50 -2.57 -5.31
N ASN A 19 3.97 -1.42 -5.78
CA ASN A 19 4.79 -0.23 -6.05
C ASN A 19 5.01 0.67 -4.82
N HIS A 20 4.40 0.34 -3.66
CA HIS A 20 4.55 1.15 -2.47
C HIS A 20 5.89 0.83 -1.78
N PRO A 21 6.68 1.84 -1.36
CA PRO A 21 8.01 1.62 -0.76
C PRO A 21 8.01 0.63 0.41
N LEU A 22 7.03 0.74 1.33
CA LEU A 22 6.90 -0.20 2.45
C LEU A 22 6.66 -1.65 2.01
N PHE A 23 5.91 -1.86 0.91
CA PHE A 23 5.67 -3.21 0.40
C PHE A 23 6.89 -3.74 -0.35
N MET A 24 7.58 -2.87 -1.09
CA MET A 24 8.86 -3.19 -1.73
C MET A 24 9.92 -3.66 -0.73
N HIS A 25 9.95 -3.09 0.48
CA HIS A 25 10.82 -3.58 1.56
C HIS A 25 10.51 -5.03 1.92
N LEU A 26 9.23 -5.37 2.13
CA LEU A 26 8.81 -6.74 2.42
C LEU A 26 9.17 -7.73 1.30
N LEU A 27 9.04 -7.30 0.04
CA LEU A 27 9.41 -8.13 -1.11
C LEU A 27 10.93 -8.34 -1.19
N LYS A 28 11.73 -7.34 -0.84
CA LYS A 28 13.19 -7.45 -0.80
C LYS A 28 13.65 -8.44 0.26
N GLU A 29 13.03 -8.43 1.44
CA GLU A 29 13.32 -9.43 2.48
C GLU A 29 12.96 -10.84 2.02
N ALA A 30 11.81 -11.00 1.34
CA ALA A 30 11.43 -12.28 0.74
C ALA A 30 12.41 -12.75 -0.35
N GLU A 31 12.88 -11.82 -1.20
CA GLU A 31 13.90 -12.10 -2.20
C GLU A 31 15.23 -12.53 -1.56
N GLU A 32 15.68 -11.86 -0.50
CA GLU A 32 16.93 -12.19 0.18
C GLU A 32 16.90 -13.57 0.84
N GLU A 33 15.75 -13.99 1.37
CA GLU A 33 15.59 -15.29 2.04
C GLU A 33 15.29 -16.44 1.07
N TYR A 34 14.43 -16.21 0.07
CA TYR A 34 13.89 -17.27 -0.79
C TYR A 34 14.36 -17.18 -2.25
N GLY A 35 15.00 -16.08 -2.66
CA GLY A 35 15.33 -15.79 -4.05
C GLY A 35 14.11 -15.48 -4.91
N PHE A 36 14.31 -15.45 -6.23
CA PHE A 36 13.25 -15.21 -7.22
C PHE A 36 12.62 -16.49 -7.80
N ASP A 37 13.28 -17.63 -7.63
CA ASP A 37 12.82 -18.91 -8.19
C ASP A 37 11.87 -19.60 -7.21
N HIS A 38 10.67 -19.03 -7.05
CA HIS A 38 9.63 -19.58 -6.20
C HIS A 38 8.39 -19.97 -7.02
N GLN A 39 7.96 -21.23 -6.90
CA GLN A 39 6.74 -21.69 -7.53
C GLN A 39 5.53 -21.39 -6.65
N GLY A 40 4.67 -20.47 -7.10
CA GLY A 40 3.40 -20.15 -6.44
C GLY A 40 3.42 -18.81 -5.69
N PRO A 41 2.57 -18.65 -4.66
CA PRO A 41 2.47 -17.41 -3.89
C PRO A 41 3.80 -17.03 -3.24
N ILE A 42 4.08 -15.73 -3.18
CA ILE A 42 5.24 -15.18 -2.48
C ILE A 42 5.01 -15.35 -0.98
N ASN A 43 6.00 -15.90 -0.28
CA ASN A 43 6.05 -15.91 1.19
C ASN A 43 6.82 -14.68 1.67
N ILE A 44 6.23 -13.92 2.58
CA ILE A 44 6.87 -12.76 3.19
C ILE A 44 7.39 -13.19 4.58
N PRO A 45 8.70 -13.12 4.85
CA PRO A 45 9.28 -13.51 6.11
C PRO A 45 9.06 -12.43 7.17
N CYS A 46 7.82 -12.22 7.59
CA CYS A 46 7.47 -11.28 8.66
C CYS A 46 6.29 -11.80 9.48
N HIS A 47 6.11 -11.28 10.68
CA HIS A 47 4.92 -11.62 11.45
C HIS A 47 3.67 -11.05 10.79
N VAL A 48 2.57 -11.81 10.82
CA VAL A 48 1.29 -11.39 10.22
C VAL A 48 0.85 -10.01 10.72
N GLN A 49 1.08 -9.69 11.99
CA GLN A 49 0.74 -8.38 12.55
C GLN A 49 1.54 -7.23 11.92
N GLU A 50 2.81 -7.45 11.58
CA GLU A 50 3.64 -6.45 10.91
C GLU A 50 3.17 -6.21 9.48
N PHE A 51 2.84 -7.29 8.76
CA PHE A 51 2.24 -7.20 7.43
C PHE A 51 0.95 -6.38 7.46
N ARG A 52 0.06 -6.66 8.42
CA ARG A 52 -1.22 -5.92 8.61
C ARG A 52 -0.99 -4.44 8.91
N ASN A 53 0.05 -4.11 9.68
CA ASN A 53 0.40 -2.73 9.97
C ASN A 53 0.84 -2.01 8.68
N VAL A 54 1.71 -2.63 7.87
CA VAL A 54 2.12 -2.08 6.56
C VAL A 54 0.91 -1.88 5.65
N GLN A 55 0.01 -2.86 5.56
CA GLN A 55 -1.23 -2.71 4.79
C GLN A 55 -2.03 -1.49 5.25
N GLY A 56 -2.26 -1.36 6.56
CA GLY A 56 -3.02 -0.24 7.12
C GLY A 56 -2.39 1.13 6.88
N LEU A 57 -1.05 1.21 6.82
CA LEU A 57 -0.35 2.45 6.46
C LEU A 57 -0.58 2.81 4.99
N ILE A 58 -0.46 1.83 4.09
CA ILE A 58 -0.70 2.01 2.65
C ILE A 58 -2.16 2.43 2.38
N ASP A 59 -3.12 1.83 3.08
CA ASP A 59 -4.54 2.17 2.98
C ASP A 59 -4.83 3.62 3.41
N LYS A 60 -4.21 4.07 4.50
CA LYS A 60 -4.37 5.43 5.03
C LYS A 60 -3.80 6.48 4.07
N GLU A 61 -2.63 6.23 3.48
CA GLU A 61 -2.02 7.16 2.51
C GLU A 61 -2.95 7.40 1.31
N LYS A 62 -3.53 6.34 0.74
CA LYS A 62 -4.50 6.47 -0.37
C LYS A 62 -5.74 7.26 0.03
N SER A 63 -6.22 7.10 1.26
CA SER A 63 -7.40 7.80 1.76
C SER A 63 -7.15 9.31 1.92
N GLN A 64 -5.93 9.71 2.30
CA GLN A 64 -5.56 11.12 2.44
C GLN A 64 -5.48 11.86 1.10
N HIS A 65 -5.05 11.19 0.03
CA HIS A 65 -5.00 11.79 -1.30
C HIS A 65 -6.38 12.14 -1.85
N HIS A 66 -7.42 11.40 -1.48
CA HIS A 66 -8.79 11.67 -1.94
C HIS A 66 -9.45 12.83 -1.18
N HIS A 67 -9.08 13.08 0.08
CA HIS A 67 -9.66 14.18 0.85
C HIS A 67 -9.08 15.55 0.50
N HIS A 68 -7.89 15.62 -0.10
CA HIS A 68 -7.28 16.90 -0.48
C HIS A 68 -7.85 17.51 -1.77
N HIS A 69 -8.66 16.77 -2.53
CA HIS A 69 -9.22 17.27 -3.80
C HIS A 69 -10.60 17.93 -3.68
N HIS A 70 -11.24 17.90 -2.50
CA HIS A 70 -12.60 18.43 -2.34
C HIS A 70 -12.67 19.83 -1.71
N HIS A 71 -11.54 20.52 -1.50
CA HIS A 71 -11.51 21.86 -0.90
C HIS A 71 -11.09 22.98 -1.87
N GLN A 72 -11.23 22.80 -3.18
CA GLN A 72 -10.89 23.83 -4.17
C GLN A 72 -12.02 24.23 -5.13
N ASP A 73 -13.29 23.97 -4.80
CA ASP A 73 -14.44 24.40 -5.63
C ASP A 73 -15.39 25.41 -4.95
N HIS A 74 -14.97 26.12 -3.91
CA HIS A 74 -15.86 27.10 -3.24
C HIS A 74 -15.21 28.47 -3.02
N GLN A 75 -14.60 29.07 -4.05
CA GLN A 75 -14.22 30.49 -3.93
C GLN A 75 -14.13 31.36 -5.20
N HIS A 76 -14.82 31.04 -6.30
CA HIS A 76 -14.86 31.95 -7.48
C HIS A 76 -16.26 32.35 -7.99
N HIS A 77 -17.26 32.40 -7.10
CA HIS A 77 -18.58 32.97 -7.44
C HIS A 77 -18.71 34.48 -7.19
N HIS A 78 -17.63 35.27 -7.31
CA HIS A 78 -17.80 36.72 -7.06
C HIS A 78 -17.17 37.73 -8.00
N HIS A 79 -16.33 37.41 -9.00
CA HIS A 79 -15.91 38.46 -9.93
C HIS A 79 -15.66 37.97 -11.37
N ALA A 80 -16.55 38.45 -12.25
CA ALA A 80 -16.30 38.82 -13.64
C ALA A 80 -16.13 37.71 -14.70
N TRP A 81 -17.25 37.45 -15.38
CA TRP A 81 -17.30 37.00 -16.77
C TRP A 81 -16.68 38.06 -17.71
N CYS A 82 -15.36 38.07 -17.85
CA CYS A 82 -14.68 38.85 -18.89
C CYS A 82 -14.34 37.94 -20.09
N PHE A 83 -15.16 38.08 -21.13
CA PHE A 83 -14.96 37.58 -22.49
C PHE A 83 -13.70 38.22 -23.10
N LYS A 84 -12.82 37.43 -23.75
CA LYS A 84 -11.85 37.95 -24.73
C LYS A 84 -12.28 37.47 -26.11
N ALA A 85 -12.80 38.42 -26.89
CA ALA A 85 -12.74 38.43 -28.36
C ALA A 85 -11.63 39.41 -28.76
#